data_AF-A0A7T4YE33-F1
#
_entry.id   AF-A0A7T4YE33-F1
#
_cell.length_a   1.000
_cell.length_b   1.000
_cell.length_c   1.000
_cell.angle_alpha   90.00
_cell.angle_beta   90.00
_cell.angle_gamma   90.00
#
_symmetry.space_group_name_H-M   'P 1'
#
loop_
_entity.id
_entity.type
_entity.pdbx_description
1 polymer ?
#
loop_
_entity_poly.entity_id
_entity_poly.type
_entity_poly.pdbx_seq_one_letter_code
_entity_poly.pdbx_strand_id
1 'polypeptide(L)'
;MYKVLLIWKYLRRKLAPMFAALAVTMCTMMVIIVISVMGGFFELLSSSAQKLSGDVTVTAFSLSGFPHYQDLIDEAEKLPEVAAATPTIQSYGLLNLRRGGANGPTGNTKTVEVMGIEPESYNKVVDYEATLMWDKGSLLDDLNRLSDARKKQLKKWETEDLAEAGSDELKKQIKEDYAAKLQQLEALTEEQSTQLSNYGLKDMGMKLEPTSQRSIRAGKELPGMVIGVEVNPYHSRDAEGKYNILNAAINDNAVLALMPINEKGDIRGEPANAEFAVVNEFKSGLYDIDANRVYVPLSVLQEKLDMTAAEEYDPETLMPTGKGVPARVTQVLFKSAPGYTAEQTAAAVTKVVKQIERENLGIPILYTQTWMQMHAHLLGAVQNEVGLVTFLFAIISVVAIVMVATTFYMIVLEKTRDIGVLRAIGASRWGIMNIYLGYGLAVGVIGALLGLFFAYEIVTNLNEIQEWLYQWFGWRMWDPRTYFFDRIPDKVDPIKATWIVIGAIASSVVGALIPALLAARLNPIEALRYE
;
A
#
# COMPACT_ATOMS: atom_id res chain seq x y z
N MET A 1 46.85 -25.54 4.00
CA MET A 1 46.82 -24.59 5.15
C MET A 1 47.57 -23.28 4.90
N TYR A 2 48.78 -23.27 4.32
CA TYR A 2 49.57 -22.02 4.16
C TYR A 2 48.89 -20.91 3.33
N LYS A 3 48.09 -21.27 2.30
CA LYS A 3 47.37 -20.31 1.45
C LYS A 3 46.38 -19.43 2.22
N VAL A 4 45.64 -20.02 3.18
CA VAL A 4 44.66 -19.30 4.01
C VAL A 4 45.35 -18.36 4.99
N LEU A 5 46.47 -18.79 5.58
CA LEU A 5 47.27 -17.98 6.51
C LEU A 5 47.90 -16.74 5.82
N LEU A 6 48.34 -16.88 4.56
CA LEU A 6 48.84 -15.74 3.79
C LEU A 6 47.75 -14.75 3.44
N ILE A 7 46.58 -15.23 2.98
CA ILE A 7 45.43 -14.38 2.66
C ILE A 7 45.05 -13.54 3.88
N TRP A 8 44.96 -14.19 5.05
CA TRP A 8 44.56 -13.52 6.29
C TRP A 8 45.59 -12.51 6.81
N LYS A 9 46.89 -12.85 6.77
CA LYS A 9 47.97 -11.94 7.21
C LYS A 9 48.06 -10.69 6.34
N TYR A 10 47.78 -10.80 5.05
CA TYR A 10 47.80 -9.68 4.11
C TYR A 10 46.58 -8.77 4.24
N LEU A 11 45.39 -9.34 4.46
CA LEU A 11 44.16 -8.57 4.63
C LEU A 11 44.23 -7.59 5.82
N ARG A 12 44.96 -7.96 6.88
CA ARG A 12 45.08 -7.16 8.12
C ARG A 12 46.16 -6.07 8.11
N ARG A 13 47.14 -6.12 7.20
CA ARG A 13 48.33 -5.24 7.29
C ARG A 13 48.31 -4.04 6.35
N LYS A 14 47.35 -3.94 5.44
CA LYS A 14 47.26 -2.88 4.41
C LYS A 14 45.82 -2.39 4.25
N LEU A 15 45.65 -1.09 4.02
CA LEU A 15 44.35 -0.43 3.86
C LEU A 15 43.71 -0.68 2.49
N ALA A 16 44.49 -0.96 1.44
CA ALA A 16 43.98 -1.12 0.07
C ALA A 16 42.88 -2.18 -0.08
N PRO A 17 43.01 -3.42 0.46
CA PRO A 17 41.92 -4.40 0.43
C PRO A 17 40.66 -3.97 1.19
N MET A 18 40.80 -3.11 2.22
CA MET A 18 39.65 -2.59 2.96
C MET A 18 38.85 -1.61 2.12
N PHE A 19 39.49 -0.79 1.28
CA PHE A 19 38.78 0.10 0.35
C PHE A 19 37.99 -0.69 -0.70
N ALA A 20 38.56 -1.76 -1.26
CA ALA A 20 37.82 -2.65 -2.15
C ALA A 20 36.65 -3.34 -1.45
N ALA A 21 36.85 -3.82 -0.21
CA ALA A 21 35.77 -4.42 0.57
C ALA A 21 34.66 -3.41 0.89
N LEU A 22 35.01 -2.17 1.22
CA LEU A 22 34.05 -1.09 1.49
C LEU A 22 33.27 -0.70 0.23
N ALA A 23 33.91 -0.63 -0.93
CA ALA A 23 33.24 -0.39 -2.20
C ALA A 23 32.21 -1.49 -2.52
N VAL A 24 32.59 -2.77 -2.35
CA VAL A 24 31.65 -3.91 -2.51
C VAL A 24 30.54 -3.84 -1.47
N THR A 25 30.86 -3.47 -0.23
CA THR A 25 29.89 -3.32 0.87
C THR A 25 28.84 -2.27 0.52
N MET A 26 29.24 -1.06 0.15
CA MET A 26 28.30 0.02 -0.19
C MET A 26 27.47 -0.32 -1.42
N CYS A 27 28.08 -0.90 -2.46
CA CYS A 27 27.35 -1.30 -3.66
C CYS A 27 26.29 -2.36 -3.34
N THR A 28 26.67 -3.42 -2.63
CA THR A 28 25.75 -4.50 -2.24
C THR A 28 24.65 -3.97 -1.35
N MET A 29 25.00 -3.15 -0.36
CA MET A 29 24.06 -2.55 0.58
C MET A 29 23.01 -1.71 -0.14
N MET A 30 23.45 -0.80 -1.02
CA MET A 30 22.56 0.13 -1.71
C MET A 30 21.61 -0.58 -2.68
N VAL A 31 22.10 -1.60 -3.39
CA VAL A 31 21.27 -2.42 -4.29
C VAL A 31 20.19 -3.19 -3.51
N ILE A 32 20.53 -3.79 -2.37
CA ILE A 32 19.57 -4.53 -1.53
C ILE A 32 18.51 -3.59 -0.96
N ILE A 33 18.91 -2.44 -0.40
CA ILE A 33 17.99 -1.45 0.17
C ILE A 33 16.95 -1.05 -0.88
N VAL A 34 17.41 -0.68 -2.07
CA VAL A 34 16.52 -0.15 -3.10
C VAL A 34 15.57 -1.22 -3.65
N ILE A 35 16.06 -2.43 -3.93
CA ILE A 35 15.20 -3.52 -4.39
C ILE A 35 14.19 -3.91 -3.30
N SER A 36 14.56 -3.84 -2.02
CA SER A 36 13.65 -4.14 -0.91
C SER A 36 12.56 -3.08 -0.77
N VAL A 37 12.92 -1.79 -0.79
CA VAL A 37 11.95 -0.69 -0.66
C VAL A 37 11.01 -0.63 -1.88
N MET A 38 11.57 -0.63 -3.09
CA MET A 38 10.77 -0.54 -4.32
C MET A 38 9.95 -1.80 -4.58
N GLY A 39 10.53 -2.98 -4.34
CA GLY A 39 9.84 -4.26 -4.46
C GLY A 39 8.70 -4.38 -3.44
N GLY A 40 8.96 -4.00 -2.19
CA GLY A 40 7.94 -3.99 -1.15
C GLY A 40 6.81 -3.00 -1.43
N PHE A 41 7.11 -1.83 -2.01
CA PHE A 41 6.09 -0.86 -2.43
C PHE A 41 5.17 -1.44 -3.52
N PHE A 42 5.77 -2.06 -4.54
CA PHE A 42 5.01 -2.72 -5.60
C PHE A 42 4.13 -3.87 -5.07
N GLU A 43 4.65 -4.69 -4.15
CA GLU A 43 3.89 -5.77 -3.51
C GLU A 43 2.73 -5.23 -2.66
N LEU A 44 2.95 -4.15 -1.90
CA LEU A 44 1.88 -3.49 -1.14
C LEU A 44 0.81 -2.90 -2.06
N LEU A 45 1.19 -2.18 -3.12
CA LEU A 45 0.23 -1.65 -4.10
C LEU A 45 -0.57 -2.77 -4.75
N SER A 46 0.11 -3.80 -5.25
CA SER A 46 -0.50 -4.91 -5.98
C SER A 46 -1.46 -5.70 -5.10
N SER A 47 -1.03 -6.07 -3.89
CA SER A 47 -1.87 -6.82 -2.95
C SER A 47 -3.07 -6.01 -2.46
N SER A 48 -2.91 -4.70 -2.25
CA SER A 48 -4.02 -3.82 -1.86
C SER A 48 -5.03 -3.64 -3.00
N ALA A 49 -4.54 -3.43 -4.23
CA ALA A 49 -5.38 -3.34 -5.42
C ALA A 49 -6.18 -4.63 -5.67
N GLN A 50 -5.53 -5.80 -5.54
CA GLN A 50 -6.19 -7.10 -5.68
C GLN A 50 -7.27 -7.31 -4.59
N LYS A 51 -6.96 -6.97 -3.34
CA LYS A 51 -7.93 -7.09 -2.25
C LYS A 51 -9.16 -6.24 -2.49
N LEU A 52 -8.99 -4.97 -2.91
CA LEU A 52 -10.09 -4.00 -3.01
C LEU A 52 -10.97 -4.15 -4.25
N SER A 53 -10.45 -4.73 -5.32
CA SER A 53 -11.15 -4.83 -6.60
C SER A 53 -11.58 -6.26 -6.97
N GLY A 54 -11.20 -7.28 -6.18
CA GLY A 54 -11.36 -8.68 -6.57
C GLY A 54 -10.31 -9.11 -7.61
N ASP A 55 -10.34 -10.37 -8.04
CA ASP A 55 -9.34 -10.89 -8.98
C ASP A 55 -9.67 -10.53 -10.44
N VAL A 56 -10.96 -10.53 -10.76
CA VAL A 56 -11.51 -10.23 -12.09
C VAL A 56 -12.74 -9.34 -11.94
N THR A 57 -12.86 -8.36 -12.81
CA THR A 57 -13.98 -7.42 -12.86
C THR A 57 -14.61 -7.45 -14.25
N VAL A 58 -15.94 -7.49 -14.29
CA VAL A 58 -16.71 -7.26 -15.51
C VAL A 58 -17.39 -5.90 -15.39
N THR A 59 -17.05 -4.97 -16.28
CA THR A 59 -17.59 -3.60 -16.27
C THR A 59 -18.25 -3.30 -17.61
N ALA A 60 -19.36 -2.58 -17.59
CA ALA A 60 -19.99 -2.08 -18.81
C ALA A 60 -19.24 -0.88 -19.39
N PHE A 61 -19.26 -0.72 -20.72
CA PHE A 61 -18.78 0.50 -21.36
C PHE A 61 -19.56 1.76 -20.94
N SER A 62 -20.84 1.58 -20.57
CA SER A 62 -21.75 2.67 -20.21
C SER A 62 -21.82 2.88 -18.70
N LEU A 63 -21.87 4.14 -18.27
CA LEU A 63 -22.06 4.54 -16.87
C LEU A 63 -23.49 4.28 -16.35
N SER A 64 -24.42 3.95 -17.25
CA SER A 64 -25.78 3.53 -16.89
C SER A 64 -25.88 2.08 -16.40
N GLY A 65 -24.75 1.35 -16.39
CA GLY A 65 -24.67 -0.05 -16.00
C GLY A 65 -25.25 -1.00 -17.03
N PHE A 66 -25.31 -2.28 -16.67
CA PHE A 66 -25.83 -3.34 -17.51
C PHE A 66 -26.88 -4.20 -16.78
N PRO A 67 -27.93 -4.65 -17.49
CA PRO A 67 -28.94 -5.58 -16.97
C PRO A 67 -28.42 -7.03 -16.91
N HIS A 68 -29.23 -7.96 -16.39
CA HIS A 68 -28.94 -9.41 -16.40
C HIS A 68 -27.65 -9.82 -15.67
N TYR A 69 -27.22 -9.01 -14.70
CA TYR A 69 -26.03 -9.33 -13.91
C TYR A 69 -26.21 -10.58 -13.03
N GLN A 70 -27.44 -10.90 -12.62
CA GLN A 70 -27.72 -12.11 -11.85
C GLN A 70 -27.51 -13.36 -12.69
N ASP A 71 -27.98 -13.37 -13.95
CA ASP A 71 -27.76 -14.48 -14.89
C ASP A 71 -26.26 -14.70 -15.13
N LEU A 72 -25.50 -13.60 -15.26
CA LEU A 72 -24.04 -13.64 -15.37
C LEU A 72 -23.39 -14.26 -14.13
N ILE A 73 -23.81 -13.88 -12.92
CA ILE A 73 -23.30 -14.42 -11.65
C ILE A 73 -23.62 -15.91 -11.56
N ASP A 74 -24.88 -16.28 -11.77
CA ASP A 74 -25.36 -17.66 -11.60
C ASP A 74 -24.67 -18.63 -12.59
N GLU A 75 -24.40 -18.21 -13.83
CA GLU A 75 -23.65 -19.02 -14.78
C GLU A 75 -22.14 -19.02 -14.50
N ALA A 76 -21.58 -17.91 -14.04
CA ALA A 76 -20.16 -17.83 -13.71
C ALA A 76 -19.81 -18.67 -12.46
N GLU A 77 -20.67 -18.73 -11.44
CA GLU A 77 -20.43 -19.52 -10.22
C GLU A 77 -20.49 -21.04 -10.46
N LYS A 78 -21.05 -21.50 -11.60
CA LYS A 78 -20.97 -22.92 -12.00
C LYS A 78 -19.57 -23.30 -12.50
N LEU A 79 -18.72 -22.34 -12.81
CA LEU A 79 -17.37 -22.58 -13.32
C LEU A 79 -16.41 -22.96 -12.19
N PRO A 80 -15.53 -23.97 -12.38
CA PRO A 80 -14.56 -24.34 -11.37
C PRO A 80 -13.51 -23.24 -11.08
N GLU A 81 -13.33 -22.29 -12.01
CA GLU A 81 -12.38 -21.18 -11.88
C GLU A 81 -12.89 -20.03 -10.98
N VAL A 82 -14.18 -20.00 -10.64
CA VAL A 82 -14.84 -18.92 -9.88
C VAL A 82 -15.21 -19.42 -8.49
N ALA A 83 -14.73 -18.74 -7.45
CA ALA A 83 -15.09 -19.05 -6.06
C ALA A 83 -16.37 -18.33 -5.61
N ALA A 84 -16.52 -17.07 -6.00
CA ALA A 84 -17.64 -16.20 -5.64
C ALA A 84 -17.74 -15.03 -6.60
N ALA A 85 -18.94 -14.47 -6.74
CA ALA A 85 -19.17 -13.22 -7.46
C ALA A 85 -20.05 -12.25 -6.64
N THR A 86 -19.93 -10.96 -6.94
CA THR A 86 -20.76 -9.92 -6.29
C THR A 86 -21.11 -8.80 -7.28
N PRO A 87 -22.38 -8.35 -7.31
CA PRO A 87 -22.77 -7.17 -8.04
C PRO A 87 -22.35 -5.90 -7.29
N THR A 88 -21.93 -4.86 -8.01
CA THR A 88 -21.64 -3.56 -7.42
C THR A 88 -22.02 -2.39 -8.34
N ILE A 89 -22.37 -1.26 -7.73
CA ILE A 89 -22.56 0.01 -8.43
C ILE A 89 -21.48 0.98 -7.98
N GLN A 90 -20.69 1.48 -8.92
CA GLN A 90 -19.69 2.50 -8.71
C GLN A 90 -20.23 3.82 -9.28
N SER A 91 -20.35 4.83 -8.42
CA SER A 91 -20.80 6.16 -8.78
C SER A 91 -20.01 7.22 -8.02
N TYR A 92 -20.28 8.50 -8.29
CA TYR A 92 -19.64 9.63 -7.63
C TYR A 92 -20.71 10.57 -7.10
N GLY A 93 -20.47 11.13 -5.92
CA GLY A 93 -21.41 12.01 -5.25
C GLY A 93 -20.76 13.01 -4.32
N LEU A 94 -21.59 13.90 -3.77
CA LEU A 94 -21.19 14.84 -2.72
C LEU A 94 -21.76 14.34 -1.39
N LEU A 95 -20.87 14.00 -0.46
CA LEU A 95 -21.23 13.60 0.89
C LEU A 95 -21.18 14.81 1.81
N ASN A 96 -22.27 15.05 2.53
CA ASN A 96 -22.36 16.03 3.59
C ASN A 96 -22.58 15.32 4.94
N LEU A 97 -21.57 15.34 5.81
CA LEU A 97 -21.69 14.81 7.16
C LEU A 97 -22.30 15.89 8.08
N ARG A 98 -23.48 15.60 8.64
CA ARG A 98 -24.23 16.50 9.52
C ARG A 98 -24.15 16.00 10.95
N ARG A 99 -23.36 16.69 11.78
CA ARG A 99 -23.31 16.41 13.22
C ARG A 99 -24.57 16.93 13.92
N GLY A 100 -25.19 16.08 14.74
CA GLY A 100 -26.36 16.43 15.55
C GLY A 100 -26.00 17.26 16.79
N GLY A 101 -25.81 18.57 16.64
CA GLY A 101 -25.65 19.51 17.76
C GLY A 101 -26.00 20.95 17.38
N ALA A 102 -26.64 21.69 18.29
CA ALA A 102 -27.29 22.98 18.00
C ALA A 102 -26.35 24.15 17.63
N ASN A 103 -25.02 24.04 17.79
CA ASN A 103 -24.07 25.15 17.63
C ASN A 103 -22.77 24.81 16.85
N GLY A 104 -22.78 23.85 15.92
CA GLY A 104 -21.61 23.56 15.07
C GLY A 104 -21.63 24.29 13.73
N PRO A 105 -20.62 25.09 13.34
CA PRO A 105 -20.46 25.51 11.96
C PRO A 105 -20.03 24.32 11.08
N THR A 106 -20.46 24.38 9.81
CA THR A 106 -19.94 23.66 8.62
C THR A 106 -20.32 22.19 8.45
N GLY A 107 -21.35 21.93 7.62
CA GLY A 107 -21.48 20.63 6.95
C GLY A 107 -20.28 20.46 6.04
N ASN A 108 -19.43 19.48 6.35
CA ASN A 108 -18.26 19.20 5.54
C ASN A 108 -18.72 18.46 4.29
N THR A 109 -18.73 19.15 3.16
CA THR A 109 -19.10 18.55 1.87
C THR A 109 -17.83 18.06 1.19
N LYS A 110 -17.70 16.75 1.05
CA LYS A 110 -16.59 16.11 0.33
C LYS A 110 -17.12 15.41 -0.92
N THR A 111 -16.32 15.43 -1.98
CA THR A 111 -16.52 14.55 -3.12
C THR A 111 -16.15 13.13 -2.69
N VAL A 112 -17.04 12.18 -2.94
CA VAL A 112 -16.80 10.77 -2.63
C VAL A 112 -17.13 9.88 -3.81
N GLU A 113 -16.34 8.83 -3.97
CA GLU A 113 -16.69 7.64 -4.72
C GLU A 113 -17.66 6.80 -3.88
N VAL A 114 -18.81 6.47 -4.46
CA VAL A 114 -19.87 5.74 -3.80
C VAL A 114 -19.94 4.34 -4.38
N MET A 115 -19.74 3.35 -3.52
CA MET A 115 -19.81 1.92 -3.86
C MET A 115 -21.08 1.32 -3.26
N GLY A 116 -22.02 0.97 -4.13
CA GLY A 116 -23.21 0.18 -3.80
C GLY A 116 -22.83 -1.28 -3.74
N ILE A 117 -22.96 -1.89 -2.55
CA ILE A 117 -22.55 -3.27 -2.31
C ILE A 117 -23.66 -4.07 -1.64
N GLU A 118 -23.58 -5.38 -1.83
CA GLU A 118 -24.26 -6.38 -1.01
C GLU A 118 -23.23 -6.97 -0.05
N PRO A 119 -23.25 -6.61 1.24
CA PRO A 119 -22.13 -6.90 2.14
C PRO A 119 -21.72 -8.37 2.22
N GLU A 120 -22.68 -9.30 2.23
CA GLU A 120 -22.40 -10.74 2.36
C GLU A 120 -21.70 -11.33 1.12
N SER A 121 -22.16 -10.99 -0.08
CA SER A 121 -21.52 -11.42 -1.34
C SER A 121 -20.22 -10.67 -1.58
N TYR A 122 -20.18 -9.37 -1.25
CA TYR A 122 -19.00 -8.53 -1.37
C TYR A 122 -17.83 -8.99 -0.48
N ASN A 123 -18.12 -9.41 0.77
CA ASN A 123 -17.11 -9.93 1.69
C ASN A 123 -16.42 -11.20 1.15
N LYS A 124 -17.15 -12.07 0.43
CA LYS A 124 -16.58 -13.29 -0.18
C LYS A 124 -15.57 -13.00 -1.29
N VAL A 125 -15.59 -11.79 -1.86
CA VAL A 125 -14.72 -11.40 -2.98
C VAL A 125 -13.58 -10.48 -2.56
N VAL A 126 -13.84 -9.52 -1.65
CA VAL A 126 -12.94 -8.37 -1.36
C VAL A 126 -12.44 -8.34 0.09
N ASP A 127 -12.79 -9.33 0.94
CA ASP A 127 -12.47 -9.36 2.38
C ASP A 127 -12.93 -8.08 3.11
N TYR A 128 -14.14 -7.61 2.79
CA TYR A 128 -14.74 -6.37 3.31
C TYR A 128 -14.69 -6.26 4.84
N GLU A 129 -15.03 -7.34 5.55
CA GLU A 129 -15.07 -7.38 7.02
C GLU A 129 -13.71 -7.02 7.64
N ALA A 130 -12.62 -7.47 7.03
CA ALA A 130 -11.26 -7.20 7.52
C ALA A 130 -10.85 -5.72 7.36
N THR A 131 -11.58 -4.97 6.52
CA THR A 131 -11.34 -3.53 6.33
C THR A 131 -12.11 -2.66 7.32
N LEU A 132 -13.12 -3.22 8.00
CA LEU A 132 -13.90 -2.47 8.98
C LEU A 132 -13.04 -2.11 10.19
N MET A 133 -13.08 -0.83 10.55
CA MET A 133 -12.20 -0.28 11.59
C MET A 133 -12.67 -0.64 13.00
N TRP A 134 -13.99 -0.62 13.21
CA TRP A 134 -14.57 -0.75 14.53
C TRP A 134 -15.25 -2.11 14.69
N ASP A 135 -14.76 -2.89 15.65
CA ASP A 135 -15.50 -4.02 16.21
C ASP A 135 -16.19 -3.58 17.51
N LYS A 136 -17.28 -4.26 17.87
CA LYS A 136 -18.06 -3.99 19.07
C LYS A 136 -17.22 -3.99 20.35
N GLY A 137 -16.28 -4.95 20.46
CA GLY A 137 -15.40 -5.05 21.62
C GLY A 137 -14.29 -4.00 21.61
N SER A 138 -13.70 -3.73 20.44
CA SER A 138 -12.56 -2.82 20.33
C SER A 138 -12.95 -1.35 20.38
N LEU A 139 -14.13 -0.95 19.87
CA LEU A 139 -14.51 0.46 19.74
C LEU A 139 -14.48 1.22 21.07
N LEU A 140 -15.11 0.67 22.12
CA LEU A 140 -15.16 1.34 23.43
C LEU A 140 -13.78 1.37 24.10
N ASP A 141 -13.02 0.27 24.01
CA ASP A 141 -11.67 0.19 24.55
C ASP A 141 -10.70 1.12 23.82
N ASP A 142 -10.81 1.22 22.49
CA ASP A 142 -10.00 2.10 21.67
C ASP A 142 -10.35 3.57 21.91
N LEU A 143 -11.64 3.93 22.00
CA LEU A 143 -12.05 5.30 22.33
C LEU A 143 -11.57 5.72 23.73
N ASN A 144 -11.69 4.84 24.72
CA ASN A 144 -11.14 5.09 26.06
C ASN A 144 -9.61 5.25 26.01
N ARG A 145 -8.91 4.37 25.30
CA ARG A 145 -7.45 4.44 25.12
C ARG A 145 -7.01 5.73 24.43
N LEU A 146 -7.76 6.18 23.42
CA LEU A 146 -7.51 7.41 22.69
C LEU A 146 -7.74 8.63 23.56
N SER A 147 -8.83 8.64 24.34
CA SER A 147 -9.10 9.68 25.34
C SER A 147 -7.97 9.77 26.36
N ASP A 148 -7.52 8.65 26.93
CA ASP A 148 -6.41 8.60 27.89
C ASP A 148 -5.08 9.07 27.30
N ALA A 149 -4.75 8.64 26.07
CA ALA A 149 -3.56 9.11 25.36
C ALA A 149 -3.59 10.63 25.15
N ARG A 150 -4.76 11.17 24.81
CA ARG A 150 -4.96 12.60 24.59
C ARG A 150 -4.92 13.40 25.89
N LYS A 151 -5.45 12.88 26.99
CA LYS A 151 -5.28 13.47 28.33
C LYS A 151 -3.80 13.55 28.71
N LYS A 152 -3.01 12.50 28.43
CA LYS A 152 -1.56 12.51 28.65
C LYS A 152 -0.86 13.55 27.77
N GLN A 153 -1.26 13.67 26.51
CA GLN A 153 -0.69 14.65 25.59
C GLN A 153 -1.02 16.10 25.99
N LEU A 154 -2.27 16.39 26.34
CA LEU A 154 -2.68 17.71 26.84
C LEU A 154 -1.92 18.10 28.10
N LYS A 155 -1.72 17.17 29.04
CA LYS A 155 -0.89 17.42 30.23
C LYS A 155 0.58 17.66 29.89
N LYS A 156 1.10 16.95 28.87
CA LYS A 156 2.46 17.17 28.37
C LYS A 156 2.62 18.58 27.79
N TRP A 157 1.71 18.99 26.89
CA TRP A 157 1.71 20.34 26.32
C TRP A 157 1.47 21.42 27.36
N GLU A 158 0.57 21.20 28.33
CA GLU A 158 0.40 22.11 29.46
C GLU A 158 1.72 22.30 30.22
N THR A 159 2.49 21.23 30.43
CA THR A 159 3.79 21.31 31.12
C THR A 159 4.85 22.05 30.29
N GLU A 160 4.88 21.81 28.98
CA GLU A 160 5.80 22.47 28.04
C GLU A 160 5.48 23.97 27.93
N ASP A 161 4.23 24.34 27.69
CA ASP A 161 3.78 25.74 27.59
C ASP A 161 3.98 26.50 28.92
N LEU A 162 3.76 25.84 30.07
CA LEU A 162 4.04 26.43 31.38
C LEU A 162 5.52 26.68 31.63
N ALA A 163 6.41 25.89 31.03
CA ALA A 163 7.85 26.06 31.13
C ALA A 163 8.37 27.22 30.26
N GLU A 164 7.71 27.48 29.13
CA GLU A 164 8.02 28.60 28.22
C GLU A 164 7.37 29.93 28.67
N ALA A 165 6.33 29.88 29.51
CA ALA A 165 5.62 31.05 29.97
C ALA A 165 6.47 31.94 30.89
N GLY A 166 6.80 33.15 30.42
CA GLY A 166 7.61 34.13 31.14
C GLY A 166 6.90 34.94 32.23
N SER A 167 5.57 34.87 32.35
CA SER A 167 4.79 35.62 33.35
C SER A 167 3.77 34.73 34.08
N ASP A 168 3.49 35.04 35.35
CA ASP A 168 2.53 34.28 36.18
C ASP A 168 1.09 34.41 35.69
N GLU A 169 0.77 35.52 35.03
CA GLU A 169 -0.55 35.78 34.45
C GLU A 169 -0.79 34.92 33.19
N LEU A 170 0.23 34.75 32.35
CA LEU A 170 0.20 33.84 31.21
C LEU A 170 0.10 32.38 31.66
N LYS A 171 0.84 32.00 32.72
CA LYS A 171 0.73 30.65 33.32
C LYS A 171 -0.68 30.35 33.83
N LYS A 172 -1.36 31.35 34.39
CA LYS A 172 -2.75 31.21 34.85
C LYS A 172 -3.71 31.02 33.67
N GLN A 173 -3.57 31.82 32.61
CA GLN A 173 -4.36 31.67 31.38
C GLN A 173 -4.15 30.30 30.71
N ILE A 174 -2.90 29.84 30.63
CA ILE A 174 -2.56 28.51 30.09
C ILE A 174 -3.27 27.41 30.90
N LYS A 175 -3.19 27.44 32.23
CA LYS A 175 -3.89 26.46 33.08
C LYS A 175 -5.41 26.48 32.89
N GLU A 176 -6.01 27.67 32.79
CA GLU A 176 -7.46 27.80 32.57
C GLU A 176 -7.87 27.25 31.18
N ASP A 177 -7.10 27.53 30.13
CA ASP A 177 -7.36 27.03 28.78
C ASP A 177 -7.19 25.51 28.66
N TYR A 178 -6.11 24.95 29.23
CA TYR A 178 -5.90 23.51 29.25
C TYR A 178 -6.91 22.77 30.13
N ALA A 179 -7.34 23.35 31.26
CA ALA A 179 -8.42 22.81 32.08
C ALA A 179 -9.76 22.79 31.34
N ALA A 180 -10.09 23.86 30.60
CA ALA A 180 -11.29 23.92 29.76
C ALA A 180 -11.25 22.87 28.63
N LYS A 181 -10.10 22.72 27.95
CA LYS A 181 -9.89 21.68 26.92
C LYS A 181 -10.02 20.26 27.50
N LEU A 182 -9.50 20.02 28.70
CA LEU A 182 -9.60 18.72 29.37
C LEU A 182 -11.05 18.40 29.75
N GLN A 183 -11.79 19.37 30.31
CA GLN A 183 -13.20 19.22 30.62
C GLN A 183 -14.04 18.97 29.37
N GLN A 184 -13.77 19.68 28.27
CA GLN A 184 -14.47 19.46 27.01
C GLN A 184 -14.21 18.06 26.44
N LEU A 185 -12.97 17.56 26.54
CA LEU A 185 -12.61 16.21 26.11
C LEU A 185 -13.30 15.13 26.95
N GLU A 186 -13.35 15.33 28.27
CA GLU A 186 -14.01 14.40 29.20
C GLU A 186 -15.52 14.35 28.94
N ALA A 187 -16.16 15.52 28.77
CA ALA A 187 -17.57 15.60 28.43
C ALA A 187 -17.88 14.90 27.08
N LEU A 188 -17.04 15.09 26.06
CA LEU A 188 -17.20 14.41 24.76
C LEU A 188 -17.01 12.89 24.88
N THR A 189 -16.04 12.44 25.66
CA THR A 189 -15.76 11.01 25.86
C THR A 189 -16.90 10.35 26.64
N GLU A 190 -17.42 11.02 27.67
CA GLU A 190 -18.55 10.55 28.48
C GLU A 190 -19.84 10.53 27.65
N GLU A 191 -20.07 11.55 26.82
CA GLU A 191 -21.20 11.59 25.88
C GLU A 191 -21.10 10.43 24.87
N GLN A 192 -19.93 10.22 24.25
CA GLN A 192 -19.71 9.14 23.29
C GLN A 192 -19.84 7.76 23.92
N SER A 193 -19.20 7.51 25.06
CA SER A 193 -19.27 6.22 25.76
C SER A 193 -20.68 5.90 26.24
N THR A 194 -21.42 6.91 26.73
CA THR A 194 -22.84 6.76 27.10
C THR A 194 -23.71 6.52 25.87
N GLN A 195 -23.45 7.19 24.75
CA GLN A 195 -24.17 6.95 23.49
C GLN A 195 -23.90 5.54 22.96
N LEU A 196 -22.64 5.13 22.86
CA LEU A 196 -22.21 3.84 22.31
C LEU A 196 -22.63 2.66 23.18
N SER A 197 -22.61 2.80 24.52
CA SER A 197 -23.10 1.76 25.44
C SER A 197 -24.62 1.58 25.37
N ASN A 198 -25.36 2.64 25.06
CA ASN A 198 -26.81 2.59 24.86
C ASN A 198 -27.20 2.08 23.47
N TYR A 199 -26.31 2.16 22.49
CA TYR A 199 -26.53 1.55 21.18
C TYR A 199 -26.42 0.03 21.30
N GLY A 200 -27.46 -0.68 20.89
CA GLY A 200 -27.45 -2.13 20.77
C GLY A 200 -26.59 -2.56 19.58
N LEU A 201 -25.29 -2.20 19.59
CA LEU A 201 -24.34 -2.40 18.50
C LEU A 201 -24.39 -3.87 18.05
N LYS A 202 -24.98 -4.09 16.88
CA LYS A 202 -25.08 -5.37 16.18
C LYS A 202 -24.53 -5.16 14.77
N ASP A 203 -23.78 -6.14 14.31
CA ASP A 203 -23.29 -6.24 12.93
C ASP A 203 -22.62 -4.98 12.38
N MET A 204 -21.90 -4.21 13.24
CA MET A 204 -21.12 -2.97 12.98
C MET A 204 -20.72 -2.76 11.50
N GLY A 205 -21.63 -2.31 10.65
CA GLY A 205 -21.38 -2.12 9.20
C GLY A 205 -21.43 -3.38 8.32
N MET A 206 -21.40 -4.60 8.86
CA MET A 206 -21.49 -5.85 8.09
C MET A 206 -22.82 -6.06 7.36
N LYS A 207 -23.92 -5.45 7.82
CA LYS A 207 -25.21 -5.50 7.11
C LYS A 207 -25.65 -4.17 6.51
N LEU A 208 -24.87 -3.10 6.72
CA LEU A 208 -25.27 -1.73 6.36
C LEU A 208 -26.67 -1.37 6.89
N GLU A 209 -26.99 -1.85 8.09
CA GLU A 209 -28.23 -1.57 8.82
C GLU A 209 -27.96 -0.56 9.95
N PRO A 210 -28.89 0.35 10.24
CA PRO A 210 -28.71 1.36 11.27
C PRO A 210 -28.51 0.72 12.65
N THR A 211 -27.55 1.25 13.40
CA THR A 211 -27.12 0.68 14.68
C THR A 211 -27.96 1.18 15.86
N SER A 212 -28.87 2.15 15.67
CA SER A 212 -29.64 2.76 16.76
C SER A 212 -31.01 3.32 16.33
N GLN A 213 -31.92 3.48 17.31
CA GLN A 213 -33.21 4.17 17.12
C GLN A 213 -33.08 5.67 16.77
N ARG A 214 -31.91 6.28 16.98
CA ARG A 214 -31.64 7.68 16.62
C ARG A 214 -31.52 7.87 15.10
N SER A 215 -31.28 6.77 14.38
CA SER A 215 -31.29 6.69 12.92
C SER A 215 -32.72 6.64 12.33
N ILE A 216 -33.75 6.81 13.16
CA ILE A 216 -35.14 6.88 12.73
C ILE A 216 -35.52 8.35 12.50
N ARG A 217 -35.75 8.73 11.25
CA ARG A 217 -36.23 10.07 10.89
C ARG A 217 -37.64 9.98 10.33
N ALA A 218 -38.57 10.77 10.87
CA ALA A 218 -39.98 10.74 10.48
C ALA A 218 -40.63 9.33 10.51
N GLY A 219 -40.17 8.45 11.41
CA GLY A 219 -40.68 7.08 11.55
C GLY A 219 -40.10 6.05 10.56
N LYS A 220 -39.12 6.42 9.73
CA LYS A 220 -38.41 5.51 8.80
C LYS A 220 -36.97 5.33 9.25
N GLU A 221 -36.51 4.08 9.33
CA GLU A 221 -35.11 3.72 9.57
C GLU A 221 -34.26 4.14 8.36
N LEU A 222 -33.20 4.91 8.61
CA LEU A 222 -32.23 5.31 7.58
C LEU A 222 -31.33 4.11 7.21
N PRO A 223 -31.01 3.92 5.92
CA PRO A 223 -30.01 2.92 5.52
C PRO A 223 -28.64 3.21 6.13
N GLY A 224 -27.88 2.17 6.42
CA GLY A 224 -26.51 2.30 6.92
C GLY A 224 -25.51 2.67 5.83
N MET A 225 -24.48 3.43 6.20
CA MET A 225 -23.34 3.77 5.35
C MET A 225 -22.04 3.49 6.10
N VAL A 226 -21.04 2.96 5.40
CA VAL A 226 -19.68 2.84 5.93
C VAL A 226 -18.78 3.79 5.19
N ILE A 227 -18.13 4.71 5.90
CA ILE A 227 -17.29 5.75 5.29
C ILE A 227 -15.81 5.40 5.41
N GLY A 228 -15.00 5.88 4.48
CA GLY A 228 -13.55 5.79 4.62
C GLY A 228 -13.07 6.57 5.85
N VAL A 229 -12.07 6.05 6.55
CA VAL A 229 -11.56 6.64 7.80
C VAL A 229 -11.06 8.09 7.62
N GLU A 230 -10.58 8.48 6.44
CA GLU A 230 -10.13 9.86 6.12
C GLU A 230 -11.27 10.73 5.53
N VAL A 231 -12.43 10.14 5.22
CA VAL A 231 -13.64 10.90 4.89
C VAL A 231 -14.13 11.66 6.13
N ASN A 232 -14.04 11.06 7.31
CA ASN A 232 -14.43 11.68 8.58
C ASN A 232 -13.56 12.92 8.90
N PRO A 233 -14.13 14.13 9.03
CA PRO A 233 -13.38 15.35 9.36
C PRO A 233 -12.70 15.36 10.72
N TYR A 234 -13.15 14.48 11.62
CA TYR A 234 -12.63 14.36 12.98
C TYR A 234 -11.47 13.39 13.07
N HIS A 235 -11.09 12.77 11.97
CA HIS A 235 -9.88 11.98 11.88
C HIS A 235 -8.77 12.83 11.29
N SER A 236 -7.61 12.79 11.91
CA SER A 236 -6.40 13.32 11.31
C SER A 236 -5.30 12.31 11.46
N ARG A 237 -4.55 12.11 10.39
CA ARG A 237 -3.35 11.30 10.42
C ARG A 237 -2.19 12.12 10.97
N ASP A 238 -1.50 11.59 11.98
CA ASP A 238 -0.28 12.20 12.46
C ASP A 238 0.89 11.96 11.49
N ALA A 239 2.06 12.50 11.84
CA ALA A 239 3.21 12.36 10.97
C ALA A 239 3.75 10.92 10.92
N GLU A 240 3.38 10.08 11.89
CA GLU A 240 3.79 8.67 12.01
C GLU A 240 2.82 7.74 11.26
N GLY A 241 1.80 8.28 10.58
CA GLY A 241 0.80 7.49 9.86
C GLY A 241 -0.28 6.91 10.77
N LYS A 242 -0.31 7.28 12.05
CA LYS A 242 -1.32 6.84 13.00
C LYS A 242 -2.50 7.81 13.00
N TYR A 243 -3.70 7.25 13.09
CA TYR A 243 -4.93 8.02 13.15
C TYR A 243 -5.12 8.61 14.55
N ASN A 244 -5.21 9.94 14.61
CA ASN A 244 -5.74 10.68 15.75
C ASN A 244 -7.24 10.84 15.55
N ILE A 245 -7.99 10.01 16.29
CA ILE A 245 -9.44 9.94 16.21
C ILE A 245 -10.01 10.84 17.30
N LEU A 246 -10.55 11.98 16.89
CA LEU A 246 -11.30 12.86 17.81
C LEU A 246 -12.70 12.31 18.09
N ASN A 247 -13.33 11.73 17.09
CA ASN A 247 -14.71 11.26 17.13
C ASN A 247 -14.96 10.25 16.02
N ALA A 248 -15.45 9.07 16.38
CA ALA A 248 -15.98 8.13 15.41
C ALA A 248 -17.34 8.65 14.92
N ALA A 249 -17.58 8.67 13.61
CA ALA A 249 -18.84 9.19 13.05
C ALA A 249 -20.05 8.25 13.24
N ILE A 250 -19.96 7.24 14.12
CA ILE A 250 -20.99 6.20 14.28
C ILE A 250 -22.32 6.84 14.73
N ASN A 251 -23.39 6.53 14.00
CA ASN A 251 -24.74 7.09 14.06
C ASN A 251 -24.86 8.58 13.68
N ASP A 252 -23.81 9.23 13.16
CA ASP A 252 -23.97 10.55 12.54
C ASP A 252 -24.78 10.43 11.25
N ASN A 253 -25.55 11.49 10.96
CA ASN A 253 -26.36 11.56 9.75
C ASN A 253 -25.52 12.06 8.58
N ALA A 254 -25.59 11.33 7.47
CA ALA A 254 -24.94 11.68 6.22
C ALA A 254 -25.99 11.95 5.14
N VAL A 255 -25.80 13.02 4.37
CA VAL A 255 -26.59 13.27 3.15
C VAL A 255 -25.68 13.09 1.96
N LEU A 256 -26.05 12.20 1.05
CA LEU A 256 -25.31 11.92 -0.17
C LEU A 256 -26.11 12.41 -1.36
N ALA A 257 -25.55 13.35 -2.12
CA ALA A 257 -26.10 13.83 -3.37
C ALA A 257 -25.48 13.07 -4.54
N LEU A 258 -26.31 12.37 -5.31
CA LEU A 258 -25.93 11.56 -6.48
C LEU A 258 -26.45 12.20 -7.76
N MET A 259 -25.75 11.97 -8.87
CA MET A 259 -26.22 12.38 -10.19
C MET A 259 -26.61 11.14 -11.01
N PRO A 260 -27.91 10.93 -11.28
CA PRO A 260 -28.36 9.84 -12.14
C PRO A 260 -27.93 10.10 -13.59
N ILE A 261 -27.46 9.05 -14.27
CA ILE A 261 -26.99 9.09 -15.66
C ILE A 261 -27.86 8.16 -16.49
N ASN A 262 -28.38 8.67 -17.62
CA ASN A 262 -29.20 7.85 -18.52
C ASN A 262 -28.33 6.93 -19.41
N GLU A 263 -28.98 6.05 -20.18
CA GLU A 263 -28.30 5.10 -21.09
C GLU A 263 -27.47 5.77 -22.19
N LYS A 264 -27.82 7.01 -22.55
CA LYS A 264 -27.11 7.82 -23.54
C LYS A 264 -25.94 8.61 -22.95
N GLY A 265 -25.74 8.54 -21.63
CA GLY A 265 -24.70 9.26 -20.91
C GLY A 265 -25.07 10.71 -20.52
N ASP A 266 -26.32 11.13 -20.71
CA ASP A 266 -26.77 12.45 -20.26
C ASP A 266 -27.09 12.44 -18.77
N ILE A 267 -26.67 13.49 -18.08
CA ILE A 267 -27.11 13.80 -16.71
C ILE A 267 -28.53 14.37 -16.83
N ARG A 268 -29.53 13.68 -16.25
CA ARG A 268 -30.93 14.15 -16.22
C ARG A 268 -31.36 14.49 -14.80
N GLY A 269 -32.17 15.54 -14.67
CA GLY A 269 -32.94 15.81 -13.46
C GLY A 269 -32.20 16.56 -12.35
N GLU A 270 -32.84 16.62 -11.20
CA GLU A 270 -32.25 17.14 -9.96
C GLU A 270 -31.35 16.08 -9.31
N PRO A 271 -30.30 16.47 -8.56
CA PRO A 271 -29.49 15.54 -7.81
C PRO A 271 -30.36 14.66 -6.90
N ALA A 272 -30.19 13.34 -7.00
CA ALA A 272 -30.87 12.39 -6.14
C ALA A 272 -30.19 12.41 -4.77
N ASN A 273 -30.87 12.96 -3.77
CA ASN A 273 -30.39 12.99 -2.40
C ASN A 273 -30.83 11.73 -1.63
N ALA A 274 -29.90 11.11 -0.92
CA ALA A 274 -30.18 10.02 0.00
C ALA A 274 -29.58 10.32 1.38
N GLU A 275 -30.38 10.04 2.42
CA GLU A 275 -29.94 10.19 3.81
C GLU A 275 -29.53 8.82 4.36
N PHE A 276 -28.41 8.78 5.06
CA PHE A 276 -27.83 7.57 5.65
C PHE A 276 -27.45 7.82 7.10
N ALA A 277 -27.43 6.74 7.88
CA ALA A 277 -26.75 6.72 9.18
C ALA A 277 -25.38 6.08 9.00
N VAL A 278 -24.31 6.70 9.50
CA VAL A 278 -22.98 6.09 9.46
C VAL A 278 -22.91 4.94 10.47
N VAL A 279 -22.64 3.72 10.02
CA VAL A 279 -22.69 2.50 10.87
C VAL A 279 -21.31 1.95 11.22
N ASN A 280 -20.31 2.24 10.39
CA ASN A 280 -18.92 1.93 10.63
C ASN A 280 -18.04 2.86 9.77
N GLU A 281 -16.73 2.77 9.98
CA GLU A 281 -15.70 3.36 9.14
C GLU A 281 -14.79 2.23 8.67
N PHE A 282 -14.15 2.39 7.51
CA PHE A 282 -13.25 1.38 6.98
C PHE A 282 -11.85 1.94 6.70
N LYS A 283 -10.86 1.04 6.77
CA LYS A 283 -9.46 1.30 6.47
C LYS A 283 -8.94 0.22 5.53
N SER A 284 -8.75 0.60 4.26
CA SER A 284 -8.19 -0.23 3.21
C SER A 284 -6.66 -0.31 3.25
N GLY A 285 -6.00 0.68 3.88
CA GLY A 285 -4.55 0.82 3.84
C GLY A 285 -4.02 1.59 2.62
N LEU A 286 -4.93 2.03 1.73
CA LEU A 286 -4.64 2.98 0.66
C LEU A 286 -5.33 4.31 0.96
N TYR A 287 -4.53 5.36 1.16
CA TYR A 287 -5.05 6.69 1.54
C TYR A 287 -6.14 7.20 0.58
N ASP A 288 -5.94 7.09 -0.73
CA ASP A 288 -6.90 7.61 -1.72
C ASP A 288 -8.28 6.95 -1.62
N ILE A 289 -8.33 5.66 -1.25
CA ILE A 289 -9.58 4.93 -1.07
C ILE A 289 -10.19 5.31 0.28
N ASP A 290 -9.36 5.38 1.33
CA ASP A 290 -9.80 5.76 2.68
C ASP A 290 -10.30 7.22 2.75
N ALA A 291 -9.83 8.10 1.86
CA ALA A 291 -10.17 9.53 1.81
C ALA A 291 -11.39 9.85 0.95
N ASN A 292 -11.69 8.99 -0.03
CA ASN A 292 -12.69 9.29 -1.05
C ASN A 292 -13.82 8.27 -1.14
N ARG A 293 -13.70 7.05 -0.62
CA ARG A 293 -14.72 6.01 -0.85
C ARG A 293 -15.70 5.88 0.31
N VAL A 294 -16.96 5.59 -0.02
CA VAL A 294 -18.02 5.20 0.92
C VAL A 294 -18.77 3.99 0.39
N TYR A 295 -19.22 3.12 1.30
CA TYR A 295 -20.03 1.95 1.02
C TYR A 295 -21.47 2.18 1.47
N VAL A 296 -22.41 1.82 0.60
CA VAL A 296 -23.85 1.94 0.82
C VAL A 296 -24.57 0.70 0.26
N PRO A 297 -25.81 0.41 0.68
CA PRO A 297 -26.54 -0.72 0.15
C PRO A 297 -26.78 -0.59 -1.35
N LEU A 298 -26.53 -1.68 -2.10
CA LEU A 298 -26.72 -1.74 -3.54
C LEU A 298 -28.14 -1.31 -3.96
N SER A 299 -29.17 -1.77 -3.24
CA SER A 299 -30.57 -1.47 -3.51
C SER A 299 -30.89 0.03 -3.44
N VAL A 300 -30.27 0.76 -2.52
CA VAL A 300 -30.45 2.21 -2.37
C VAL A 300 -29.84 2.95 -3.56
N LEU A 301 -28.67 2.53 -4.04
CA LEU A 301 -28.09 3.13 -5.25
C LEU A 301 -28.88 2.78 -6.50
N GLN A 302 -29.40 1.56 -6.60
CA GLN A 302 -30.27 1.19 -7.72
C GLN A 302 -31.49 2.10 -7.77
N GLU A 303 -32.13 2.38 -6.64
CA GLU A 303 -33.28 3.29 -6.55
C GLU A 303 -32.88 4.72 -6.94
N LYS A 304 -31.79 5.25 -6.38
CA LYS A 304 -31.41 6.67 -6.54
C LYS A 304 -30.78 7.00 -7.90
N LEU A 305 -30.27 6.00 -8.60
CA LEU A 305 -29.64 6.17 -9.92
C LEU A 305 -30.54 5.69 -11.08
N ASP A 306 -31.82 5.40 -10.82
CA ASP A 306 -32.76 4.86 -11.80
C ASP A 306 -32.24 3.57 -12.47
N MET A 307 -31.67 2.68 -11.64
CA MET A 307 -31.14 1.37 -12.04
C MET A 307 -31.95 0.20 -11.44
N THR A 308 -33.11 0.45 -10.84
CA THR A 308 -34.05 -0.60 -10.40
C THR A 308 -34.71 -1.30 -11.58
N ALA A 309 -35.24 -2.50 -11.31
CA ALA A 309 -36.14 -3.14 -12.27
C ALA A 309 -37.39 -2.27 -12.51
N ALA A 310 -37.76 -2.08 -13.76
CA ALA A 310 -38.88 -1.24 -14.17
C ALA A 310 -39.64 -1.89 -15.34
N GLU A 311 -40.88 -1.47 -15.60
CA GLU A 311 -41.56 -1.85 -16.84
C GLU A 311 -41.07 -0.96 -17.99
N GLU A 312 -40.82 -1.54 -19.15
CA GLU A 312 -40.44 -0.80 -20.36
C GLU A 312 -41.66 -0.03 -20.88
N TYR A 313 -41.54 1.29 -21.01
CA TYR A 313 -42.60 2.15 -21.55
C TYR A 313 -42.28 2.54 -22.99
N ASP A 314 -43.29 2.49 -23.85
CA ASP A 314 -43.15 2.97 -25.23
C ASP A 314 -42.98 4.50 -25.21
N PRO A 315 -41.89 5.05 -25.78
CA PRO A 315 -41.60 6.48 -25.74
C PRO A 315 -42.61 7.35 -26.51
N GLU A 316 -43.39 6.79 -27.44
CA GLU A 316 -44.43 7.53 -28.17
C GLU A 316 -45.81 7.45 -27.50
N THR A 317 -46.15 6.29 -26.92
CA THR A 317 -47.49 6.07 -26.33
C THR A 317 -47.52 6.21 -24.82
N LEU A 318 -46.37 6.22 -24.15
CA LEU A 318 -46.19 6.20 -22.69
C LEU A 318 -46.96 5.06 -22.00
N MET A 319 -47.29 4.00 -22.74
CA MET A 319 -47.95 2.81 -22.22
C MET A 319 -46.91 1.73 -21.87
N PRO A 320 -47.14 0.93 -20.82
CA PRO A 320 -46.26 -0.19 -20.48
C PRO A 320 -46.32 -1.24 -21.60
N THR A 321 -45.15 -1.61 -22.12
CA THR A 321 -45.00 -2.58 -23.21
C THR A 321 -45.14 -4.03 -22.74
N GLY A 322 -45.31 -4.25 -21.43
CA GLY A 322 -45.40 -5.57 -20.80
C GLY A 322 -44.07 -6.31 -20.70
N LYS A 323 -42.96 -5.71 -21.16
CA LYS A 323 -41.60 -6.21 -20.95
C LYS A 323 -40.99 -5.53 -19.73
N GLY A 324 -40.42 -6.32 -18.81
CA GLY A 324 -39.68 -5.81 -17.67
C GLY A 324 -38.22 -5.52 -18.07
N VAL A 325 -37.73 -4.33 -17.75
CA VAL A 325 -36.31 -3.99 -17.69
C VAL A 325 -35.79 -4.48 -16.34
N PRO A 326 -34.83 -5.42 -16.30
CA PRO A 326 -34.28 -5.88 -15.03
C PRO A 326 -33.38 -4.81 -14.40
N ALA A 327 -33.08 -4.97 -13.11
CA ALA A 327 -32.17 -4.08 -12.40
C ALA A 327 -30.77 -4.09 -13.05
N ARG A 328 -30.05 -2.98 -12.91
CA ARG A 328 -28.73 -2.79 -13.51
C ARG A 328 -27.66 -2.58 -12.45
N VAL A 329 -26.42 -2.90 -12.82
CA VAL A 329 -25.21 -2.66 -12.03
C VAL A 329 -24.10 -2.17 -12.93
N THR A 330 -23.12 -1.44 -12.40
CA THR A 330 -22.02 -0.93 -13.23
C THR A 330 -20.94 -1.99 -13.45
N GLN A 331 -20.71 -2.82 -12.45
CA GLN A 331 -19.70 -3.87 -12.51
C GLN A 331 -20.03 -5.07 -11.62
N VAL A 332 -19.51 -6.24 -12.00
CA VAL A 332 -19.55 -7.47 -11.20
C VAL A 332 -18.11 -7.89 -10.91
N LEU A 333 -17.82 -8.13 -9.64
CA LEU A 333 -16.50 -8.56 -9.17
C LEU A 333 -16.49 -10.07 -8.94
N PHE A 334 -15.38 -10.72 -9.26
CA PHE A 334 -15.20 -12.16 -9.14
C PHE A 334 -13.93 -12.49 -8.36
N LYS A 335 -14.04 -13.55 -7.55
CA LYS A 335 -12.91 -14.18 -6.86
C LYS A 335 -12.49 -15.45 -7.58
N SER A 336 -11.19 -15.60 -7.83
CA SER A 336 -10.63 -16.82 -8.41
C SER A 336 -10.66 -17.95 -7.40
N ALA A 337 -11.03 -19.16 -7.85
CA ALA A 337 -10.97 -20.35 -7.03
C ALA A 337 -9.52 -20.74 -6.66
N PRO A 338 -9.29 -21.38 -5.51
CA PRO A 338 -7.95 -21.78 -5.08
C PRO A 338 -7.24 -22.62 -6.16
N GLY A 339 -6.05 -22.18 -6.58
CA GLY A 339 -5.24 -22.86 -7.60
C GLY A 339 -5.41 -22.35 -9.03
N TYR A 340 -6.36 -21.44 -9.28
CA TYR A 340 -6.54 -20.76 -10.57
C TYR A 340 -5.96 -19.36 -10.55
N THR A 341 -5.41 -18.92 -11.68
CA THR A 341 -4.91 -17.53 -11.82
C THR A 341 -6.04 -16.59 -12.26
N ALA A 342 -5.89 -15.29 -11.98
CA ALA A 342 -6.85 -14.27 -12.39
C ALA A 342 -7.08 -14.28 -13.91
N GLU A 343 -6.06 -14.56 -14.71
CA GLU A 343 -6.16 -14.65 -16.17
C GLU A 343 -6.99 -15.86 -16.62
N GLN A 344 -6.86 -17.00 -15.94
CA GLN A 344 -7.66 -18.20 -16.21
C GLN A 344 -9.13 -17.93 -15.89
N THR A 345 -9.42 -17.37 -14.71
CA THR A 345 -10.78 -16.97 -14.32
C THR A 345 -11.34 -15.94 -15.30
N ALA A 346 -10.56 -14.92 -15.68
CA ALA A 346 -11.00 -13.90 -16.64
C ALA A 346 -11.34 -14.51 -18.01
N ALA A 347 -10.53 -15.45 -18.51
CA ALA A 347 -10.79 -16.14 -19.76
C ALA A 347 -12.07 -16.99 -19.71
N ALA A 348 -12.37 -17.61 -18.56
CA ALA A 348 -13.58 -18.39 -18.35
C ALA A 348 -14.82 -17.49 -18.26
N VAL A 349 -14.77 -16.44 -17.43
CA VAL A 349 -15.83 -15.43 -17.29
C VAL A 349 -16.11 -14.73 -18.61
N THR A 350 -15.08 -14.42 -19.42
CA THR A 350 -15.26 -13.82 -20.75
C THR A 350 -16.13 -14.68 -21.68
N LYS A 351 -16.10 -16.01 -21.54
CA LYS A 351 -16.97 -16.89 -22.34
C LYS A 351 -18.44 -16.75 -21.93
N VAL A 352 -18.70 -16.65 -20.62
CA VAL A 352 -20.05 -16.44 -20.07
C VAL A 352 -20.56 -15.05 -20.46
N VAL A 353 -19.74 -14.02 -20.32
CA VAL A 353 -20.07 -12.65 -20.76
C VAL A 353 -20.49 -12.63 -22.24
N LYS A 354 -19.71 -13.27 -23.11
CA LYS A 354 -20.04 -13.37 -24.55
C LYS A 354 -21.30 -14.20 -24.83
N GLN A 355 -21.66 -15.13 -23.95
CA GLN A 355 -22.91 -15.87 -24.05
C GLN A 355 -24.09 -14.95 -23.71
N ILE A 356 -24.02 -14.24 -22.58
CA ILE A 356 -25.04 -13.29 -22.14
C ILE A 356 -25.24 -12.17 -23.16
N GLU A 357 -24.17 -11.64 -23.75
CA GLU A 357 -24.24 -10.65 -24.85
C GLU A 357 -24.94 -11.17 -26.11
N ARG A 358 -24.90 -12.48 -26.38
CA ARG A 358 -25.60 -13.09 -27.52
C ARG A 358 -27.06 -13.38 -27.24
N GLU A 359 -27.37 -13.75 -25.99
CA GLU A 359 -28.73 -14.09 -25.55
C GLU A 359 -29.58 -12.83 -25.32
N ASN A 360 -28.96 -11.74 -24.86
CA ASN A 360 -29.63 -10.48 -24.54
C ASN A 360 -29.20 -9.37 -25.50
N LEU A 361 -29.99 -9.16 -26.55
CA LEU A 361 -29.78 -8.06 -27.48
C LEU A 361 -30.05 -6.71 -26.80
N GLY A 362 -29.11 -5.77 -26.95
CA GLY A 362 -29.25 -4.40 -26.43
C GLY A 362 -28.50 -4.10 -25.14
N ILE A 363 -27.78 -5.06 -24.57
CA ILE A 363 -26.87 -4.78 -23.44
C ILE A 363 -25.61 -4.04 -23.91
N PRO A 364 -25.03 -3.15 -23.09
CA PRO A 364 -23.78 -2.49 -23.43
C PRO A 364 -22.65 -3.53 -23.52
N ILE A 365 -21.62 -3.21 -24.32
CA ILE A 365 -20.42 -4.05 -24.41
C ILE A 365 -19.81 -4.17 -23.02
N LEU A 366 -19.54 -5.40 -22.61
CA LEU A 366 -18.94 -5.71 -21.32
C LEU A 366 -17.46 -6.02 -21.49
N TYR A 367 -16.64 -5.48 -20.60
CA TYR A 367 -15.21 -5.76 -20.55
C TYR A 367 -14.90 -6.61 -19.34
N THR A 368 -14.26 -7.75 -19.58
CA THR A 368 -13.64 -8.54 -18.53
C THR A 368 -12.19 -8.10 -18.38
N GLN A 369 -11.83 -7.60 -17.21
CA GLN A 369 -10.48 -7.17 -16.89
C GLN A 369 -9.99 -7.87 -15.63
N THR A 370 -8.71 -8.24 -15.59
CA THR A 370 -8.07 -8.64 -14.33
C THR A 370 -7.74 -7.41 -13.48
N TRP A 371 -7.56 -7.58 -12.17
CA TRP A 371 -7.11 -6.50 -11.29
C TRP A 371 -5.83 -5.81 -11.81
N MET A 372 -4.91 -6.58 -12.38
CA MET A 372 -3.66 -6.07 -12.94
C MET A 372 -3.89 -5.23 -14.20
N GLN A 373 -4.87 -5.59 -15.04
CA GLN A 373 -5.24 -4.82 -16.23
C GLN A 373 -5.93 -3.51 -15.86
N MET A 374 -6.83 -3.54 -14.88
CA MET A 374 -7.53 -2.35 -14.38
C MET A 374 -6.56 -1.33 -13.78
N HIS A 375 -5.56 -1.79 -13.05
CA HIS A 375 -4.53 -0.95 -12.43
C HIS A 375 -3.25 -0.82 -13.26
N ALA A 376 -3.27 -1.20 -14.54
CA ALA A 376 -2.07 -1.27 -15.38
C ALA A 376 -1.37 0.08 -15.55
N HIS A 377 -2.10 1.20 -15.53
CA HIS A 377 -1.51 2.53 -15.60
C HIS A 377 -0.63 2.84 -14.37
N LEU A 378 -1.16 2.56 -13.16
CA LEU A 378 -0.46 2.78 -11.90
C LEU A 378 0.67 1.77 -11.70
N LEU A 379 0.37 0.48 -11.83
CA LEU A 379 1.34 -0.61 -11.64
C LEU A 379 2.43 -0.58 -12.71
N GLY A 380 2.08 -0.25 -13.95
CA GLY A 380 3.05 -0.10 -15.04
C GLY A 380 4.01 1.08 -14.83
N ALA A 381 3.52 2.21 -14.31
CA ALA A 381 4.39 3.33 -13.95
C ALA A 381 5.41 2.94 -12.87
N VAL A 382 4.94 2.28 -11.80
CA VAL A 382 5.81 1.81 -10.71
C VAL A 382 6.80 0.74 -11.21
N GLN A 383 6.36 -0.20 -12.04
CA GLN A 383 7.23 -1.22 -12.61
C GLN A 383 8.31 -0.62 -13.52
N ASN A 384 7.96 0.40 -14.32
CA ASN A 384 8.92 1.14 -15.12
C ASN A 384 9.96 1.86 -14.24
N GLU A 385 9.53 2.47 -13.14
CA GLU A 385 10.42 3.13 -12.19
C GLU A 385 11.37 2.13 -11.52
N VAL A 386 10.86 0.98 -11.06
CA VAL A 386 11.68 -0.14 -10.54
C VAL A 386 12.71 -0.57 -11.58
N GLY A 387 12.32 -0.66 -12.85
CA GLY A 387 13.20 -1.02 -13.96
C GLY A 387 14.32 -0.01 -14.18
N LEU A 388 13.99 1.29 -14.22
CA LEU A 388 14.95 2.38 -14.37
C LEU A 388 15.97 2.42 -13.22
N VAL A 389 15.49 2.29 -11.99
CA VAL A 389 16.33 2.28 -10.80
C VAL A 389 17.24 1.05 -10.80
N THR A 390 16.71 -0.15 -11.09
CA THR A 390 17.50 -1.38 -11.23
C THR A 390 18.60 -1.23 -12.29
N PHE A 391 18.28 -0.62 -13.43
CA PHE A 391 19.25 -0.34 -14.49
C PHE A 391 20.37 0.60 -14.03
N LEU A 392 20.04 1.67 -13.30
CA LEU A 392 21.02 2.58 -12.73
C LEU A 392 21.97 1.87 -11.76
N PHE A 393 21.44 0.97 -10.92
CA PHE A 393 22.24 0.15 -10.01
C PHE A 393 23.13 -0.86 -10.72
N ALA A 394 22.71 -1.39 -11.87
CA ALA A 394 23.58 -2.21 -12.70
C ALA A 394 24.81 -1.42 -13.20
N ILE A 395 24.63 -0.15 -13.60
CA ILE A 395 25.75 0.72 -14.00
C ILE A 395 26.70 0.98 -12.82
N ILE A 396 26.17 1.32 -11.64
CA ILE A 396 26.97 1.52 -10.43
C ILE A 396 27.76 0.25 -10.07
N SER A 397 27.15 -0.92 -10.27
CA SER A 397 27.81 -2.21 -10.05
C SER A 397 28.99 -2.43 -11.00
N VAL A 398 28.90 -2.00 -12.27
CA VAL A 398 30.02 -2.04 -13.22
C VAL A 398 31.16 -1.14 -12.74
N VAL A 399 30.86 0.06 -12.24
CA VAL A 399 31.87 0.97 -11.66
C VAL A 399 32.57 0.32 -10.47
N ALA A 400 31.82 -0.39 -9.61
CA ALA A 400 32.39 -1.13 -8.48
C ALA A 400 33.36 -2.25 -8.94
N ILE A 401 33.04 -2.99 -10.01
CA ILE A 401 33.95 -4.00 -10.58
C ILE A 401 35.26 -3.38 -11.03
N VAL A 402 35.20 -2.24 -11.74
CA VAL A 402 36.40 -1.52 -12.18
C VAL A 402 37.21 -1.03 -10.99
N MET A 403 36.56 -0.53 -9.93
CA MET A 403 37.23 -0.10 -8.70
C MET A 403 37.95 -1.25 -7.98
N VAL A 404 37.33 -2.43 -7.96
CA VAL A 404 37.97 -3.65 -7.44
C VAL A 404 39.18 -4.03 -8.30
N ALA A 405 39.05 -3.99 -9.64
CA ALA A 405 40.13 -4.31 -10.56
C ALA A 405 41.34 -3.37 -10.41
N THR A 406 41.11 -2.06 -10.30
CA THR A 406 42.19 -1.08 -10.10
C THR A 406 42.88 -1.25 -8.74
N THR A 407 42.13 -1.58 -7.69
CA THR A 407 42.70 -1.88 -6.37
C THR A 407 43.60 -3.13 -6.42
N PHE A 408 43.13 -4.21 -7.03
CA PHE A 408 43.93 -5.42 -7.20
C PHE A 408 45.14 -5.21 -8.08
N TYR A 409 45.03 -4.39 -9.13
CA TYR A 409 46.16 -4.00 -9.96
C TYR A 409 47.24 -3.30 -9.15
N MET A 410 46.89 -2.33 -8.29
CA MET A 410 47.83 -1.70 -7.37
C MET A 410 48.50 -2.71 -6.41
N ILE A 411 47.73 -3.66 -5.87
CA ILE A 411 48.28 -4.71 -4.99
C ILE A 411 49.32 -5.57 -5.71
N VAL A 412 49.07 -5.92 -6.97
CA VAL A 412 50.04 -6.69 -7.79
C VAL A 412 51.31 -5.89 -8.01
N LEU A 413 51.21 -4.60 -8.36
CA LEU A 413 52.37 -3.73 -8.58
C LEU A 413 53.26 -3.59 -7.34
N GLU A 414 52.67 -3.33 -6.17
CA GLU A 414 53.40 -3.24 -4.90
C GLU A 414 54.09 -4.56 -4.52
N LYS A 415 53.60 -5.70 -5.04
CA LYS A 415 54.02 -7.05 -4.66
C LYS A 415 54.80 -7.79 -5.74
N THR A 416 55.23 -7.09 -6.78
CA THR A 416 55.98 -7.66 -7.91
C THR A 416 57.18 -8.50 -7.46
N ARG A 417 57.97 -8.02 -6.49
CA ARG A 417 59.14 -8.76 -5.94
C ARG A 417 58.74 -10.07 -5.25
N ASP A 418 57.70 -10.04 -4.41
CA ASP A 418 57.22 -11.22 -3.68
C ASP A 418 56.70 -12.30 -4.66
N ILE A 419 56.03 -11.88 -5.73
CA ILE A 419 55.59 -12.76 -6.84
C ILE A 419 56.81 -13.37 -7.54
N GLY A 420 57.85 -12.56 -7.82
CA GLY A 420 59.10 -13.01 -8.44
C GLY A 420 59.83 -14.09 -7.63
N VAL A 421 59.92 -13.91 -6.31
CA VAL A 421 60.50 -14.91 -5.39
C VAL A 421 59.70 -16.22 -5.40
N LEU A 422 58.35 -16.13 -5.31
CA LEU A 422 57.49 -17.30 -5.39
C LEU A 422 57.65 -18.06 -6.71
N ARG A 423 57.75 -17.34 -7.84
CA ARG A 423 58.01 -17.92 -9.16
C ARG A 423 59.38 -18.59 -9.24
N ALA A 424 60.41 -17.99 -8.64
CA ALA A 424 61.78 -18.53 -8.63
C ALA A 424 61.90 -19.83 -7.81
N ILE A 425 61.13 -19.96 -6.73
CA ILE A 425 61.09 -21.17 -5.89
C ILE A 425 60.20 -22.29 -6.52
N GLY A 426 59.56 -22.01 -7.66
CA GLY A 426 58.82 -23.02 -8.45
C GLY A 426 57.29 -22.90 -8.43
N ALA A 427 56.72 -21.76 -8.00
CA ALA A 427 55.27 -21.56 -8.07
C ALA A 427 54.77 -21.55 -9.53
N SER A 428 53.73 -22.34 -9.81
CA SER A 428 53.08 -22.37 -11.12
C SER A 428 52.27 -21.09 -11.38
N ARG A 429 52.10 -20.72 -12.66
CA ARG A 429 51.28 -19.55 -13.07
C ARG A 429 49.86 -19.62 -12.51
N TRP A 430 49.25 -20.80 -12.59
CA TRP A 430 47.95 -21.11 -11.97
C TRP A 430 47.95 -20.98 -10.44
N GLY A 431 49.05 -21.36 -9.79
CA GLY A 431 49.21 -21.23 -8.35
C GLY A 431 49.16 -19.77 -7.89
N ILE A 432 49.80 -18.86 -8.64
CA ILE A 432 49.80 -17.42 -8.35
C ILE A 432 48.44 -16.80 -8.67
N MET A 433 47.85 -17.14 -9.82
CA MET A 433 46.52 -16.65 -10.18
C MET A 433 45.47 -16.99 -9.12
N ASN A 434 45.47 -18.23 -8.61
CA ASN A 434 44.54 -18.66 -7.56
C ASN A 434 44.72 -17.94 -6.23
N ILE A 435 45.92 -17.42 -5.92
CA ILE A 435 46.12 -16.59 -4.73
C ILE A 435 45.34 -15.29 -4.87
N TYR A 436 45.49 -14.60 -6.00
CA TYR A 436 44.81 -13.32 -6.26
C TYR A 436 43.30 -13.47 -6.47
N LEU A 437 42.85 -14.53 -7.16
CA LEU A 437 41.42 -14.86 -7.24
C LEU A 437 40.85 -15.21 -5.86
N GLY A 438 41.62 -15.89 -5.00
CA GLY A 438 41.24 -16.15 -3.62
C GLY A 438 41.11 -14.89 -2.78
N TYR A 439 41.94 -13.87 -3.01
CA TYR A 439 41.74 -12.54 -2.41
C TYR A 439 40.48 -11.86 -2.92
N GLY A 440 40.23 -11.87 -4.24
CA GLY A 440 38.99 -11.35 -4.83
C GLY A 440 37.77 -11.99 -4.20
N LEU A 441 37.78 -13.32 -4.07
CA LEU A 441 36.73 -14.08 -3.40
C LEU A 441 36.57 -13.66 -1.93
N ALA A 442 37.67 -13.56 -1.17
CA ALA A 442 37.60 -13.17 0.24
C ALA A 442 37.05 -11.75 0.44
N VAL A 443 37.51 -10.80 -0.39
CA VAL A 443 37.02 -9.41 -0.37
C VAL A 443 35.55 -9.36 -0.78
N GLY A 444 35.16 -10.08 -1.83
CA GLY A 444 33.78 -10.20 -2.28
C GLY A 444 32.86 -10.79 -1.22
N VAL A 445 33.27 -11.87 -0.55
CA VAL A 445 32.48 -12.51 0.53
C VAL A 445 32.34 -11.57 1.72
N ILE A 446 33.43 -10.96 2.20
CA ILE A 446 33.38 -10.04 3.34
C ILE A 446 32.52 -8.82 3.00
N GLY A 447 32.75 -8.22 1.83
CA GLY A 447 32.01 -7.04 1.40
C GLY A 447 30.52 -7.33 1.19
N ALA A 448 30.17 -8.46 0.57
CA ALA A 448 28.79 -8.83 0.35
C ALA A 448 28.06 -9.17 1.65
N LEU A 449 28.71 -9.85 2.60
CA LEU A 449 28.13 -10.16 3.91
C LEU A 449 27.94 -8.91 4.77
N LEU A 450 28.92 -8.01 4.81
CA LEU A 450 28.76 -6.72 5.49
C LEU A 450 27.68 -5.87 4.81
N GLY A 451 27.64 -5.88 3.48
CA GLY A 451 26.63 -5.15 2.72
C GLY A 451 25.23 -5.67 2.99
N LEU A 452 25.04 -6.99 3.05
CA LEU A 452 23.80 -7.63 3.45
C LEU A 452 23.42 -7.28 4.89
N PHE A 453 24.37 -7.36 5.82
CA PHE A 453 24.13 -7.02 7.23
C PHE A 453 23.64 -5.58 7.38
N PHE A 454 24.37 -4.60 6.83
CA PHE A 454 23.97 -3.20 6.92
C PHE A 454 22.66 -2.93 6.15
N ALA A 455 22.44 -3.55 5.00
CA ALA A 455 21.17 -3.40 4.29
C ALA A 455 20.00 -3.93 5.09
N TYR A 456 20.15 -5.10 5.71
CA TYR A 456 19.14 -5.69 6.56
C TYR A 456 18.80 -4.75 7.73
N GLU A 457 19.81 -4.31 8.48
CA GLU A 457 19.63 -3.38 9.61
C GLU A 457 18.98 -2.06 9.19
N ILE A 458 19.36 -1.50 8.04
CA ILE A 458 18.77 -0.24 7.55
C ILE A 458 17.32 -0.45 7.11
N VAL A 459 17.02 -1.54 6.38
CA VAL A 459 15.67 -1.79 5.86
C VAL A 459 14.69 -2.09 6.99
N THR A 460 15.08 -2.88 8.00
CA THR A 460 14.20 -3.18 9.14
C THR A 460 13.95 -1.98 10.05
N ASN A 461 14.90 -1.05 10.12
CA ASN A 461 14.79 0.15 10.95
C ASN A 461 14.49 1.42 10.14
N LEU A 462 14.02 1.29 8.89
CA LEU A 462 13.91 2.41 7.96
C LEU A 462 12.94 3.49 8.47
N ASN A 463 11.82 3.07 9.07
CA ASN A 463 10.84 3.99 9.67
C ASN A 463 11.43 4.74 10.89
N GLU A 464 12.23 4.08 11.72
CA GLU A 464 12.89 4.70 12.89
C GLU A 464 14.00 5.67 12.47
N ILE A 465 14.79 5.28 11.45
CA ILE A 465 15.83 6.13 10.87
C ILE A 465 15.21 7.39 10.27
N GLN A 466 14.05 7.28 9.60
CA GLN A 466 13.34 8.45 9.09
C GLN A 466 12.89 9.39 10.21
N GLU A 467 12.33 8.86 11.30
CA GLU A 467 11.89 9.68 12.43
C GLU A 467 13.08 10.37 13.12
N TRP A 468 14.19 9.65 13.29
CA TRP A 468 15.44 10.24 13.76
C TRP A 468 15.92 11.36 12.83
N LEU A 469 15.96 11.14 11.51
CA LEU A 469 16.34 12.17 10.55
C LEU A 469 15.40 13.39 10.61
N TYR A 470 14.09 13.16 10.80
CA TYR A 470 13.11 14.23 10.92
C TYR A 470 13.38 15.11 12.14
N GLN A 471 13.66 14.53 13.29
CA GLN A 471 13.93 15.28 14.52
C GLN A 471 15.16 16.18 14.41
N TRP A 472 16.17 15.75 13.64
CA TRP A 472 17.43 16.49 13.49
C TRP A 472 17.44 17.47 12.32
N PHE A 473 16.83 17.12 11.19
CA PHE A 473 16.90 17.89 9.94
C PHE A 473 15.58 18.56 9.55
N GLY A 474 14.45 18.20 10.19
CA GLY A 474 13.12 18.72 9.88
C GLY A 474 12.55 18.27 8.53
N TRP A 475 13.27 17.43 7.78
CA TRP A 475 12.85 16.91 6.48
C TRP A 475 12.30 15.49 6.61
N ARG A 476 11.10 15.25 6.05
CA ARG A 476 10.51 13.90 5.89
C ARG A 476 10.56 13.51 4.43
N MET A 477 11.10 12.34 4.13
CA MET A 477 11.17 11.80 2.77
C MET A 477 9.78 11.38 2.26
N TRP A 478 8.94 10.83 3.14
CA TRP A 478 7.52 10.56 2.89
C TRP A 478 6.67 11.11 4.02
N ASP A 479 5.61 11.84 3.67
CA ASP A 479 4.60 12.30 4.62
C ASP A 479 3.38 11.35 4.57
N PRO A 480 3.15 10.51 5.60
CA PRO A 480 2.01 9.59 5.65
C PRO A 480 0.65 10.27 5.53
N ARG A 481 0.56 11.59 5.76
CA ARG A 481 -0.66 12.40 5.61
C ARG A 481 -1.10 12.63 4.17
N THR A 482 -0.20 12.42 3.22
CA THR A 482 -0.43 12.74 1.80
C THR A 482 -0.07 11.59 0.86
N TYR A 483 0.71 10.61 1.32
CA TYR A 483 1.13 9.46 0.51
C TYR A 483 0.21 8.26 0.69
N PHE A 484 0.25 7.37 -0.31
CA PHE A 484 -0.61 6.19 -0.44
C PHE A 484 -0.59 5.22 0.75
N PHE A 485 0.43 5.24 1.63
CA PHE A 485 0.68 4.20 2.64
C PHE A 485 0.96 4.75 4.04
N ASP A 486 0.63 3.95 5.04
CA ASP A 486 0.85 4.26 6.47
C ASP A 486 2.31 4.08 6.91
N ARG A 487 3.07 3.18 6.28
CA ARG A 487 4.47 2.88 6.61
C ARG A 487 5.25 2.45 5.39
N ILE A 488 6.56 2.66 5.41
CA ILE A 488 7.44 2.23 4.32
C ILE A 488 7.65 0.71 4.45
N PRO A 489 7.49 -0.05 3.35
CA PRO A 489 7.81 -1.47 3.35
C PRO A 489 9.26 -1.73 3.77
N ASP A 490 9.40 -2.61 4.76
CA ASP A 490 10.61 -2.88 5.54
C ASP A 490 11.07 -4.35 5.40
N LYS A 491 10.62 -5.04 4.35
CA LYS A 491 10.90 -6.46 4.13
C LYS A 491 11.95 -6.67 3.06
N VAL A 492 13.01 -7.38 3.44
CA VAL A 492 14.03 -7.88 2.50
C VAL A 492 13.58 -9.25 1.98
N ASP A 493 13.40 -9.36 0.67
CA ASP A 493 13.16 -10.65 0.00
C ASP A 493 14.45 -11.50 0.04
N PRO A 494 14.47 -12.64 0.78
CA PRO A 494 15.68 -13.43 0.96
C PRO A 494 16.22 -14.01 -0.35
N ILE A 495 15.34 -14.31 -1.31
CA ILE A 495 15.73 -14.89 -2.59
C ILE A 495 16.44 -13.83 -3.44
N LYS A 496 15.84 -12.64 -3.57
CA LYS A 496 16.47 -11.51 -4.29
C LYS A 496 17.79 -11.11 -3.63
N ALA A 497 17.82 -11.00 -2.30
CA ALA A 497 19.05 -10.68 -1.55
C ALA A 497 20.16 -11.72 -1.78
N THR A 498 19.83 -13.01 -1.81
CA THR A 498 20.79 -14.08 -2.09
C THR A 498 21.40 -13.94 -3.48
N TRP A 499 20.59 -13.65 -4.50
CA TRP A 499 21.10 -13.41 -5.86
C TRP A 499 22.02 -12.18 -5.95
N ILE A 500 21.70 -11.11 -5.21
CA ILE A 500 22.55 -9.92 -5.14
C ILE A 500 23.89 -10.23 -4.47
N VAL A 501 23.89 -11.00 -3.37
CA VAL A 501 25.12 -11.44 -2.69
C VAL A 501 25.98 -12.30 -3.60
N ILE A 502 25.39 -13.29 -4.28
CA ILE A 502 26.08 -14.13 -5.26
C ILE A 502 26.66 -13.27 -6.39
N GLY A 503 25.87 -12.33 -6.92
CA GLY A 503 26.29 -11.38 -7.95
C GLY A 503 27.45 -10.50 -7.51
N ALA A 504 27.42 -9.97 -6.29
CA ALA A 504 28.49 -9.15 -5.73
C ALA A 504 29.80 -9.93 -5.57
N ILE A 505 29.73 -11.17 -5.07
CA ILE A 505 30.89 -12.05 -4.95
C ILE A 505 31.47 -12.37 -6.34
N ALA A 506 30.62 -12.73 -7.30
CA ALA A 506 31.02 -13.00 -8.67
C ALA A 506 31.69 -11.78 -9.31
N SER A 507 31.09 -10.60 -9.18
CA SER A 507 31.62 -9.31 -9.63
C SER A 507 33.00 -9.01 -9.05
N SER A 508 33.22 -9.32 -7.76
CA SER A 508 34.54 -9.14 -7.12
C SER A 508 35.61 -10.07 -7.69
N VAL A 509 35.26 -11.34 -7.92
CA VAL A 509 36.16 -12.32 -8.55
C VAL A 509 36.48 -11.91 -10.00
N VAL A 510 35.47 -11.44 -10.75
CA VAL A 510 35.66 -10.91 -12.11
C VAL A 510 36.58 -9.69 -12.11
N GLY A 511 36.42 -8.75 -11.18
CA GLY A 511 37.31 -7.61 -11.02
C GLY A 511 38.76 -8.02 -10.71
N ALA A 512 38.95 -9.06 -9.90
CA ALA A 512 40.27 -9.59 -9.57
C ALA A 512 40.94 -10.40 -10.72
N LEU A 513 40.18 -10.80 -11.75
CA LEU A 513 40.65 -11.70 -12.80
C LEU A 513 41.78 -11.08 -13.64
N ILE A 514 41.62 -9.84 -14.09
CA ILE A 514 42.62 -9.17 -14.94
C ILE A 514 43.96 -9.00 -14.19
N PRO A 515 43.99 -8.44 -12.96
CA PRO A 515 45.22 -8.35 -12.18
C PRO A 515 45.83 -9.73 -11.86
N ALA A 516 45.01 -10.74 -11.57
CA ALA A 516 45.49 -12.09 -11.27
C ALA A 516 46.20 -12.73 -12.47
N LEU A 517 45.68 -12.51 -13.69
CA LEU A 517 46.31 -12.97 -14.93
C LEU A 517 47.63 -12.25 -15.19
N LEU A 518 47.69 -10.94 -14.94
CA LEU A 518 48.92 -10.15 -15.06
C LEU A 518 49.99 -10.65 -14.07
N ALA A 519 49.61 -10.87 -12.80
CA ALA A 519 50.49 -11.40 -11.77
C ALA A 519 51.07 -12.77 -12.14
N ALA A 520 50.25 -13.65 -12.72
CA ALA A 520 50.66 -14.98 -13.14
C ALA A 520 51.63 -14.99 -14.34
N ARG A 521 51.64 -13.92 -15.15
CA ARG A 521 52.49 -13.78 -16.35
C ARG A 521 53.80 -13.04 -16.08
N LEU A 522 54.02 -12.50 -14.87
CA LEU A 522 55.27 -11.84 -14.50
C LEU A 522 56.49 -12.78 -14.63
N ASN A 523 57.52 -12.30 -15.30
CA ASN A 523 58.79 -12.99 -15.43
C ASN A 523 59.59 -12.85 -14.13
N PRO A 524 60.03 -13.95 -13.49
CA PRO A 524 60.79 -13.89 -12.23
C PRO A 524 62.08 -13.09 -12.34
N ILE A 525 62.75 -13.12 -13.50
CA ILE A 525 63.98 -12.36 -13.75
C ILE A 525 63.69 -10.84 -13.75
N GLU A 526 62.64 -10.41 -14.46
CA GLU A 526 62.23 -8.99 -14.48
C GLU A 526 61.76 -8.52 -13.11
N ALA A 527 60.99 -9.34 -12.40
CA ALA A 527 60.46 -9.02 -11.08
C ALA A 527 61.54 -8.86 -9.99
N LEU A 528 62.71 -9.50 -10.16
CA LEU A 528 63.86 -9.41 -9.26
C LEU A 528 64.88 -8.33 -9.68
N ARG A 529 64.75 -7.78 -10.89
CA ARG A 529 65.69 -6.81 -11.48
C ARG A 529 65.35 -5.35 -11.14
N TYR A 530 64.18 -5.08 -10.58
CA TYR A 530 63.82 -3.76 -10.07
C TYR A 530 64.59 -3.43 -8.77
N GLU A 531 65.81 -2.94 -8.95
CA GLU A 531 66.45 -1.86 -8.18
C GLU A 531 66.85 -0.75 -9.16
#